data_AF-A0A0B8QF53-F1
#
_entry.id   AF-A0A0B8QF53-F1
#
_cell.length_a   1.000
_cell.length_b   1.000
_cell.length_c   1.000
_cell.angle_alpha   90.00
_cell.angle_beta   90.00
_cell.angle_gamma   90.00
#
_symmetry.space_group_name_H-M   'P 1'
#
loop_
_entity.id
_entity.type
_entity.pdbx_description
1 polymer ?
#
loop_
_entity_poly.entity_id
_entity_poly.type
_entity_poly.pdbx_seq_one_letter_code
_entity_poly.pdbx_strand_id
1 'polypeptide(L)'
;MAGVSQSTVSRVFVAGSSVSEKTKQKVYEAAKALNYRPNAFARSLTTNESKLIGVVFPDADYPIHMKTLQRISMELQSYGYSAVLIPWQVTDDNQHSIPNIFQYRVDGVIAASATFNTALYEECEEFNIPVVQYAKGSRGHQEQLRSK
;
A
#
# COMPACT_ATOMS: atom_id res chain seq x y z
N MET A 1 -9.22 20.65 25.52
CA MET A 1 -7.98 20.03 26.05
C MET A 1 -6.73 20.68 25.47
N ALA A 2 -6.46 20.66 24.15
CA ALA A 2 -5.26 21.30 23.60
C ALA A 2 -5.38 22.83 23.33
N GLY A 3 -6.60 23.37 23.30
CA GLY A 3 -6.84 24.81 23.10
C GLY A 3 -6.57 25.31 21.68
N VAL A 4 -6.70 24.44 20.67
CA VAL A 4 -6.52 24.76 19.24
C VAL A 4 -7.65 24.18 18.39
N SER A 5 -7.81 24.68 17.17
CA SER A 5 -8.82 24.19 16.22
C SER A 5 -8.57 22.73 15.79
N GLN A 6 -9.61 22.03 15.37
CA GLN A 6 -9.50 20.68 14.80
C GLN A 6 -8.55 20.63 13.59
N SER A 7 -8.56 21.66 12.74
CA SER A 7 -7.62 21.80 11.62
C SER A 7 -6.16 21.90 12.07
N THR A 8 -5.90 22.54 13.22
CA THR A 8 -4.57 22.60 13.82
C THR A 8 -4.16 21.25 14.41
N VAL A 9 -5.07 20.56 15.10
CA VAL A 9 -4.82 19.19 15.60
C VAL A 9 -4.47 18.26 14.45
N SER A 10 -5.21 18.29 13.34
CA SER A 10 -4.95 17.47 12.15
C SER A 10 -3.55 17.71 11.59
N ARG A 11 -3.14 18.98 11.45
CA ARG A 11 -1.81 19.33 10.92
C ARG A 11 -0.65 18.88 11.82
N VAL A 12 -0.81 18.85 13.14
CA VAL A 12 0.27 18.43 14.06
C VAL A 12 0.78 17.02 13.73
N PHE A 13 -0.09 16.12 13.26
CA PHE A 13 0.28 14.75 12.92
C PHE A 13 0.78 14.57 11.48
N VAL A 14 0.91 15.66 10.72
CA VAL A 14 1.46 15.65 9.35
C VAL A 14 2.92 16.08 9.39
N ALA A 15 3.81 15.24 8.88
CA ALA A 15 5.23 15.55 8.78
C ALA A 15 5.45 16.81 7.92
N GLY A 16 6.36 17.69 8.34
CA GLY A 16 6.66 18.95 7.64
C GLY A 16 5.59 20.05 7.76
N SER A 17 4.55 19.86 8.58
CA SER A 17 3.53 20.89 8.77
C SER A 17 4.08 22.13 9.50
N SER A 18 3.66 23.32 9.04
CA SER A 18 3.99 24.59 9.69
C SER A 18 3.13 24.80 10.93
N VAL A 19 3.52 24.15 12.02
CA VAL A 19 2.93 24.31 13.35
C VAL A 19 4.06 24.54 14.35
N SER A 20 3.93 25.56 15.20
CA SER A 20 4.95 25.85 16.20
C SER A 20 5.18 24.64 17.13
N GLU A 21 6.42 24.43 17.57
CA GLU A 21 6.75 23.36 18.52
C GLU A 21 5.93 23.44 19.81
N LYS A 22 5.68 24.65 20.31
CA LYS A 22 4.81 24.89 21.46
C LYS A 22 3.39 24.34 21.25
N THR A 23 2.83 24.50 20.05
CA THR A 23 1.50 23.98 19.71
C THR A 23 1.53 22.46 19.51
N LYS A 24 2.56 21.92 18.84
CA LYS A 24 2.73 20.46 18.68
C LYS A 24 2.76 19.77 20.04
N GLN A 25 3.55 20.29 20.97
CA GLN A 25 3.68 19.75 22.33
C GLN A 25 2.33 19.68 23.05
N LYS A 26 1.55 20.77 23.05
CA LYS A 26 0.20 20.81 23.66
C LYS A 26 -0.74 19.76 23.07
N VAL A 27 -0.68 19.56 21.75
CA VAL A 27 -1.53 18.58 21.06
C VAL A 27 -1.09 17.16 21.39
N TYR A 28 0.21 16.86 21.41
CA TYR A 28 0.71 15.55 21.79
C TYR A 28 0.40 15.17 23.24
N GLU A 29 0.52 16.12 24.17
CA GLU A 29 0.14 15.92 25.57
C GLU A 29 -1.35 15.59 25.72
N ALA A 30 -2.22 16.37 25.06
CA ALA A 30 -3.65 16.11 25.05
C ALA A 30 -4.00 14.77 24.39
N ALA A 31 -3.33 14.43 23.28
CA ALA A 31 -3.55 13.16 22.59
C ALA A 31 -3.14 11.96 23.47
N LYS A 32 -1.99 12.05 24.15
CA LYS A 32 -1.53 11.03 25.10
C LYS A 32 -2.51 10.84 26.26
N ALA A 33 -2.98 11.94 26.86
CA ALA A 33 -3.96 11.89 27.95
C ALA A 33 -5.29 11.24 27.54
N LEU A 34 -5.67 11.37 26.27
CA LEU A 34 -6.87 10.79 25.70
C LEU A 34 -6.68 9.38 25.11
N ASN A 35 -5.46 8.85 25.11
CA ASN A 35 -5.08 7.68 24.32
C ASN A 35 -5.53 7.81 22.84
N TYR A 36 -5.51 9.04 22.31
CA TYR A 36 -5.87 9.33 20.94
C TYR A 36 -4.75 8.95 19.98
N ARG A 37 -5.11 8.26 18.91
CA ARG A 37 -4.21 7.93 17.80
C ARG A 37 -4.80 8.51 16.50
N PRO A 38 -4.01 9.22 15.68
CA PRO A 38 -4.47 9.68 14.38
C PRO A 38 -4.90 8.49 13.52
N ASN A 39 -6.03 8.62 12.84
CA ASN A 39 -6.57 7.57 11.98
C ASN A 39 -6.21 7.85 10.52
N ALA A 40 -5.39 6.98 9.92
CA ALA A 40 -4.96 7.11 8.53
C ALA A 40 -6.12 7.04 7.54
N PHE A 41 -7.15 6.22 7.78
CA PHE A 41 -8.34 6.14 6.93
C PHE A 41 -9.19 7.40 7.01
N ALA A 42 -9.35 7.99 8.19
CA ALA A 42 -10.07 9.27 8.31
C ALA A 42 -9.33 10.39 7.56
N ARG A 43 -7.99 10.38 7.58
CA ARG A 43 -7.15 11.32 6.83
C ARG A 43 -7.22 11.07 5.32
N SER A 44 -7.30 9.82 4.87
CA SER A 44 -7.38 9.52 3.44
C SER A 44 -8.69 10.01 2.82
N LEU A 45 -9.79 10.01 3.58
CA LEU A 45 -11.06 10.57 3.11
C LEU A 45 -11.00 12.07 2.82
N THR A 46 -10.18 12.83 3.56
CA THR A 46 -10.05 14.28 3.34
C THR A 46 -8.96 14.65 2.34
N THR A 47 -7.91 13.84 2.24
CA THR A 47 -6.76 14.09 1.34
C THR A 47 -6.91 13.41 -0.01
N ASN A 48 -7.84 12.46 -0.12
CA ASN A 48 -7.96 11.52 -1.24
C ASN A 48 -6.67 10.71 -1.50
N GLU A 49 -5.84 10.52 -0.46
CA GLU A 49 -4.60 9.75 -0.49
C GLU A 49 -4.57 8.76 0.69
N SER A 50 -4.56 7.46 0.39
CA SER A 50 -4.49 6.41 1.41
C SER A 50 -3.08 6.24 1.99
N LYS A 51 -2.05 6.59 1.22
CA LYS A 51 -0.66 6.22 1.45
C LYS A 51 -0.47 4.70 1.55
N LEU A 52 -1.34 3.92 0.92
CA LEU A 52 -1.24 2.48 0.80
C LEU A 52 -0.84 2.11 -0.64
N ILE A 53 0.16 1.25 -0.78
CA ILE A 53 0.50 0.62 -2.06
C ILE A 53 0.17 -0.86 -1.93
N GLY A 54 -0.72 -1.33 -2.81
CA GLY A 54 -1.05 -2.74 -2.89
C GLY A 54 0.10 -3.51 -3.54
N VAL A 55 0.54 -4.60 -2.93
CA VAL A 55 1.61 -5.44 -3.47
C VAL A 55 1.04 -6.83 -3.71
N VAL A 56 0.89 -7.16 -5.00
CA VAL A 56 0.29 -8.41 -5.45
C VAL A 56 1.40 -9.40 -5.79
N PHE A 57 1.39 -10.57 -5.16
CA PHE A 57 2.36 -11.65 -5.38
C PHE A 57 1.65 -12.96 -5.73
N PRO A 58 2.16 -13.70 -6.75
CA PRO A 58 1.76 -15.08 -6.98
C PRO A 58 2.47 -15.93 -5.93
N ASP A 59 1.72 -16.46 -4.97
CA ASP A 59 2.26 -17.38 -3.95
C ASP A 59 3.31 -16.76 -3.00
N ALA A 60 2.88 -16.44 -1.78
CA ALA A 60 3.73 -15.87 -0.74
C ALA A 60 4.73 -16.89 -0.14
N ASP A 61 4.60 -18.19 -0.46
CA ASP A 61 5.37 -19.26 0.17
C ASP A 61 6.80 -19.39 -0.36
N TYR A 62 7.16 -18.68 -1.45
CA TYR A 62 8.53 -18.69 -1.99
C TYR A 62 9.46 -17.69 -1.26
N PRO A 63 10.53 -18.15 -0.58
CA PRO A 63 11.43 -17.29 0.21
C PRO A 63 12.10 -16.15 -0.57
N ILE A 64 12.26 -16.30 -1.89
CA ILE A 64 12.83 -15.26 -2.76
C ILE A 64 11.99 -13.97 -2.79
N HIS A 65 10.67 -14.08 -2.54
CA HIS A 65 9.78 -12.93 -2.50
C HIS A 65 9.84 -12.16 -1.19
N MET A 66 10.16 -12.80 -0.06
CA MET A 66 10.19 -12.14 1.25
C MET A 66 11.25 -11.05 1.36
N LYS A 67 12.48 -11.29 0.87
CA LYS A 67 13.53 -10.26 0.85
C LYS A 67 13.18 -9.08 -0.06
N THR A 68 12.50 -9.36 -1.17
CA THR A 68 12.02 -8.34 -2.10
C THR A 68 10.90 -7.51 -1.46
N LEU A 69 9.90 -8.16 -0.86
CA LEU A 69 8.81 -7.52 -0.14
C LEU A 69 9.32 -6.64 1.00
N GLN A 70 10.30 -7.12 1.77
CA GLN A 70 10.94 -6.32 2.82
C GLN A 70 11.57 -5.04 2.25
N ARG A 71 12.33 -5.15 1.15
CA ARG A 71 12.95 -3.97 0.50
C ARG A 71 11.91 -2.99 -0.02
N ILE A 72 10.87 -3.48 -0.70
CA ILE A 72 9.75 -2.66 -1.18
C ILE A 72 9.09 -1.93 0.00
N SER A 73 8.79 -2.66 1.08
CA SER A 73 8.15 -2.08 2.28
C SER A 73 9.02 -0.99 2.93
N MET A 74 10.33 -1.23 3.07
CA MET A 74 11.26 -0.23 3.62
C MET A 74 11.35 1.02 2.74
N GLU A 75 11.43 0.83 1.42
CA GLU A 75 11.50 1.96 0.48
C GLU A 75 10.21 2.79 0.53
N LEU A 76 9.05 2.14 0.44
CA LEU A 76 7.75 2.80 0.56
C LEU A 76 7.61 3.58 1.87
N GLN A 77 8.05 3.00 3.00
CA GLN A 77 8.02 3.67 4.30
C GLN A 77 8.86 4.94 4.32
N SER A 78 10.01 4.96 3.62
CA SER A 78 10.83 6.17 3.53
C SER A 78 10.13 7.32 2.78
N TYR A 79 9.19 7.00 1.90
CA TYR A 79 8.31 7.96 1.21
C TYR A 79 6.98 8.21 1.93
N GLY A 80 6.78 7.65 3.13
CA GLY A 80 5.54 7.78 3.91
C GLY A 80 4.38 6.90 3.44
N TYR A 81 4.66 5.89 2.62
CA TYR A 81 3.71 4.88 2.16
C TYR A 81 3.83 3.58 2.96
N SER A 82 2.74 2.81 3.01
CA SER A 82 2.72 1.46 3.60
C SER A 82 2.37 0.43 2.53
N ALA A 83 3.08 -0.70 2.54
CA ALA A 83 2.76 -1.84 1.68
C ALA A 83 1.59 -2.65 2.27
N VAL A 84 0.61 -2.99 1.42
CA VAL A 84 -0.46 -3.94 1.75
C VAL A 84 -0.24 -5.18 0.89
N LEU A 85 0.12 -6.29 1.52
CA LEU A 85 0.29 -7.57 0.81
C LEU A 85 -1.09 -8.11 0.44
N ILE A 86 -1.27 -8.39 -0.85
CA ILE A 86 -2.51 -8.92 -1.39
C ILE A 86 -2.18 -10.24 -2.06
N PRO A 87 -2.56 -11.37 -1.44
CA PRO A 87 -2.29 -12.68 -1.99
C PRO A 87 -3.10 -12.85 -3.29
N TRP A 88 -2.43 -13.31 -4.34
CA TRP A 88 -3.10 -13.71 -5.58
C TRP A 88 -3.22 -15.23 -5.60
N GLN A 89 -4.46 -15.74 -5.61
CA GLN A 89 -4.72 -17.16 -5.83
C GLN A 89 -5.10 -17.38 -7.29
N VAL A 90 -4.28 -18.16 -8.00
CA VAL A 90 -4.63 -18.67 -9.33
C VAL A 90 -5.53 -19.87 -9.11
N THR A 91 -6.84 -19.70 -9.29
CA THR A 91 -7.79 -20.81 -9.32
C THR A 91 -7.93 -21.33 -10.76
N ASP A 92 -8.11 -22.64 -10.94
CA ASP A 92 -8.23 -23.29 -12.26
C ASP A 92 -9.41 -22.76 -13.10
N ASP A 93 -10.40 -22.13 -12.46
CA ASP A 93 -11.65 -21.71 -13.09
C ASP A 93 -11.58 -20.34 -13.82
N ASN A 94 -10.40 -19.73 -13.97
CA ASN A 94 -10.19 -18.36 -14.50
C ASN A 94 -10.99 -17.24 -13.77
N GLN A 95 -11.79 -17.59 -12.77
CA GLN A 95 -12.42 -16.68 -11.83
C GLN A 95 -11.36 -16.27 -10.80
N HIS A 96 -10.38 -15.50 -11.27
CA HIS A 96 -9.41 -14.90 -10.38
C HIS A 96 -10.14 -13.80 -9.61
N SER A 97 -10.47 -14.09 -8.36
CA SER A 97 -10.92 -13.08 -7.43
C SER A 97 -9.71 -12.24 -7.08
N ILE A 98 -9.56 -11.09 -7.75
CA ILE A 98 -8.74 -10.03 -7.18
C ILE A 98 -9.39 -9.75 -5.83
N PRO A 99 -8.73 -9.97 -4.68
CA PRO A 99 -9.35 -9.74 -3.39
C PRO A 99 -9.54 -8.23 -3.26
N ASN A 100 -10.69 -7.71 -3.72
CA ASN A 100 -11.10 -6.31 -3.84
C ASN A 100 -10.05 -5.30 -3.36
N ILE A 101 -8.91 -5.22 -4.07
CA ILE A 101 -7.79 -4.33 -3.73
C ILE A 101 -8.27 -2.88 -3.72
N PHE A 102 -9.28 -2.61 -4.55
CA PHE A 102 -10.01 -1.38 -4.70
C PHE A 102 -10.82 -0.96 -3.46
N GLN A 103 -11.26 -1.90 -2.61
CA GLN A 103 -11.92 -1.56 -1.34
C GLN A 103 -10.99 -0.81 -0.38
N TYR A 104 -9.69 -1.04 -0.47
CA TYR A 104 -8.70 -0.38 0.38
C TYR A 104 -8.26 0.99 -0.17
N ARG A 105 -8.78 1.42 -1.33
CA ARG A 105 -8.40 2.66 -2.03
C ARG A 105 -6.89 2.86 -2.07
N VAL A 106 -6.14 1.85 -2.51
CA VAL A 106 -4.69 1.97 -2.65
C VAL A 106 -4.33 3.08 -3.65
N ASP A 107 -3.23 3.79 -3.39
CA ASP A 107 -2.74 4.87 -4.25
C ASP A 107 -1.98 4.32 -5.47
N GLY A 108 -1.69 3.02 -5.49
CA GLY A 108 -0.98 2.33 -6.56
C GLY A 108 -0.82 0.83 -6.29
N VAL A 109 -0.45 0.08 -7.32
CA VAL A 109 -0.24 -1.37 -7.28
C VAL A 109 1.14 -1.75 -7.80
N ILE A 110 1.84 -2.60 -7.06
CA ILE A 110 3.04 -3.31 -7.52
C ILE A 110 2.64 -4.77 -7.78
N ALA A 111 2.72 -5.16 -9.04
CA ALA A 111 2.41 -6.49 -9.53
C ALA A 111 3.71 -7.30 -9.68
N ALA A 112 4.00 -8.20 -8.75
CA ALA A 112 5.21 -9.02 -8.74
C ALA A 112 5.07 -10.37 -9.47
N SER A 113 4.59 -10.36 -10.72
CA SER A 113 4.51 -11.53 -11.60
C SER A 113 4.32 -11.16 -13.05
N ALA A 114 4.86 -12.00 -13.95
CA ALA A 114 4.51 -12.00 -15.37
C ALA A 114 3.17 -12.65 -15.68
N THR A 115 2.58 -13.40 -14.73
CA THR A 115 1.42 -14.28 -14.94
C THR A 115 0.10 -13.74 -14.41
N PHE A 116 0.01 -12.45 -14.04
CA PHE A 116 -1.29 -11.87 -13.75
C PHE A 116 -2.14 -11.81 -15.01
N ASN A 117 -3.43 -12.13 -14.87
CA ASN A 117 -4.39 -12.01 -15.96
C ASN A 117 -4.65 -10.52 -16.28
N THR A 118 -5.34 -10.28 -17.40
CA THR A 118 -5.71 -8.94 -17.86
C THR A 118 -6.60 -8.21 -16.84
N ALA A 119 -7.42 -8.93 -16.08
CA ALA A 119 -8.38 -8.36 -15.12
C ALA A 119 -7.73 -7.42 -14.09
N LEU A 120 -6.53 -7.75 -13.57
CA LEU A 120 -5.84 -6.84 -12.64
C LEU A 120 -5.54 -5.49 -13.28
N TYR A 121 -5.11 -5.50 -14.53
CA TYR A 121 -4.77 -4.28 -15.26
C TYR A 121 -6.03 -3.51 -15.66
N GLU A 122 -7.08 -4.21 -16.10
CA GLU A 122 -8.38 -3.63 -16.45
C GLU A 122 -9.03 -2.95 -15.25
N GLU A 123 -9.08 -3.60 -14.08
CA GLU A 123 -9.63 -2.98 -12.88
C GLU A 123 -8.76 -1.80 -12.40
N CYS A 124 -7.41 -1.92 -12.47
CA CYS A 124 -6.54 -0.78 -12.16
C CYS A 124 -6.81 0.42 -13.08
N GLU A 125 -7.05 0.17 -14.37
CA GLU A 125 -7.42 1.21 -15.34
C GLU A 125 -8.79 1.83 -15.01
N GLU A 126 -9.80 1.00 -14.73
CA GLU A 126 -11.16 1.43 -14.36
C GLU A 126 -11.15 2.37 -13.15
N PHE A 127 -10.37 2.03 -12.11
CA PHE A 127 -10.27 2.81 -10.89
C PHE A 127 -9.17 3.90 -10.92
N ASN A 128 -8.52 4.13 -12.06
CA ASN A 128 -7.41 5.08 -12.24
C ASN A 128 -6.25 4.86 -11.24
N ILE A 129 -5.91 3.61 -10.98
CA ILE A 129 -4.83 3.22 -10.07
C ILE A 129 -3.57 2.90 -10.88
N PRO A 130 -2.45 3.62 -10.65
CA PRO A 130 -1.18 3.31 -11.29
C PRO A 130 -0.70 1.90 -10.94
N VAL A 131 -0.28 1.14 -11.95
CA VAL A 131 0.24 -0.23 -11.78
C VAL A 131 1.65 -0.35 -12.36
N VAL A 132 2.55 -0.97 -11.59
CA VAL A 132 3.93 -1.27 -12.01
C VAL A 132 4.18 -2.77 -11.92
N GLN A 133 4.67 -3.37 -13.00
CA GLN A 133 5.09 -4.77 -13.02
C GLN A 133 6.55 -4.92 -12.59
N TYR A 134 6.82 -5.92 -11.76
CA TYR A 134 8.16 -6.35 -11.36
C TYR A 134 8.37 -7.84 -11.71
N ALA A 135 9.60 -8.19 -12.08
CA ALA A 135 10.01 -9.57 -12.45
C ALA A 135 9.21 -10.17 -13.63
N LYS A 136 9.00 -9.40 -14.70
CA LYS A 136 8.46 -9.93 -15.96
C LYS A 136 9.45 -10.93 -16.58
N GLY A 137 9.19 -12.22 -16.42
CA GLY A 137 9.89 -13.25 -17.17
C GLY A 137 9.67 -13.02 -18.67
N SER A 138 10.73 -12.73 -19.41
CA SER A 138 10.71 -12.91 -20.86
C SER A 138 10.47 -14.40 -21.12
N ARG A 139 9.58 -14.71 -22.07
CA ARG A 139 9.02 -16.04 -22.35
C ARG A 139 10.03 -17.07 -22.91
N GLY A 140 11.33 -16.95 -22.59
CA GLY A 140 12.42 -17.65 -23.26
C GLY A 140 13.25 -18.64 -22.42
N HIS A 141 12.83 -19.02 -21.20
CA HIS A 141 13.68 -19.90 -20.36
C HIS A 141 12.99 -20.96 -19.51
N GLN A 142 11.68 -21.20 -19.69
CA GLN A 142 10.94 -22.19 -18.89
C GLN A 142 10.82 -23.58 -19.58
N GLU A 143 11.24 -23.75 -20.84
CA GLU A 143 11.15 -25.05 -21.53
C GLU A 143 12.30 -26.03 -21.23
N GLN A 144 13.42 -25.61 -20.62
CA GLN A 144 14.56 -26.51 -20.40
C GLN A 144 14.59 -27.23 -19.05
N LEU A 145 13.71 -26.92 -18.10
CA LEU A 145 13.75 -27.50 -16.74
C LEU A 145 12.72 -28.63 -16.50
N ARG A 146 11.88 -28.98 -17.49
CA ARG A 146 10.94 -30.13 -17.40
C ARG A 146 11.45 -31.41 -18.08
N SER A 147 12.74 -31.49 -18.40
CA SER A 147 13.36 -32.63 -19.09
C SER A 147 14.55 -33.22 -18.29
N LYS A 148 14.41 -33.40 -16.98
CA LYS A 148 15.27 -34.34 -16.22
C LYS A 148 14.48 -35.04 -15.14
#